data_AF-A0A7Z9K7Y3-F1
#
_entry.id   AF-A0A7Z9K7Y3-F1
#
_cell.length_a   1.000
_cell.length_b   1.000
_cell.length_c   1.000
_cell.angle_alpha   90.00
_cell.angle_beta   90.00
_cell.angle_gamma   90.00
#
_symmetry.space_group_name_H-M   'P 1'
#
loop_
_entity.id
_entity.type
_entity.pdbx_description
1 polymer ?
#
loop_
_entity_poly.entity_id
_entity_poly.type
_entity_poly.pdbx_seq_one_letter_code
_entity_poly.pdbx_strand_id
1 'polypeptide(L)'
;MATINLGRIKPVFRGAYDVATAYVVDDIVTFNNQSFICILASTGNATTDTTYWSILAAKGGDVTQLTTHGDLIIRDASGVARLPAGTSGQILQTQGTSGDPQWADDGTETITTQGDLLYRDGSGIARLGAGSAGQVLVTGGASANPSWGTGTHINYTVISTATTAVSGGAYICNTTAAGFTLTLPNNPADNDHVLIIDGFGQFLTNNLTIGRAANAENIAGAASDLVADTNYAAFRLTYKFDVATSTNYGWLLT
;
A
#
# COMPACT_ATOMS: atom_id res chain seq x y z
N MET A 1 -57.99 29.29 59.34
CA MET A 1 -57.71 28.42 58.18
C MET A 1 -57.10 27.14 58.72
N ALA A 2 -57.65 25.96 58.42
CA ALA A 2 -57.10 24.70 58.90
C ALA A 2 -55.84 24.36 58.10
N THR A 3 -54.71 24.16 58.78
CA THR A 3 -53.47 23.68 58.16
C THR A 3 -53.61 22.18 57.93
N ILE A 4 -53.66 21.74 56.67
CA ILE A 4 -53.61 20.31 56.32
C ILE A 4 -52.13 19.91 56.24
N ASN A 5 -51.72 18.98 57.10
CA ASN A 5 -50.42 18.33 56.99
C ASN A 5 -50.51 17.23 55.92
N LEU A 6 -49.86 17.44 54.78
CA LEU A 6 -49.82 16.49 53.67
C LEU A 6 -48.75 15.39 53.86
N GLY A 7 -48.06 15.37 55.01
CA GLY A 7 -46.89 14.54 55.21
C GLY A 7 -45.77 14.92 54.25
N ARG A 8 -44.92 13.94 53.92
CA ARG A 8 -43.88 14.11 52.90
C ARG A 8 -44.48 13.87 51.52
N ILE A 9 -44.54 14.92 50.72
CA ILE A 9 -45.11 14.87 49.37
C ILE A 9 -44.10 14.44 48.29
N LYS A 10 -42.83 14.28 48.67
CA LYS A 10 -41.72 13.90 47.79
C LYS A 10 -40.58 13.28 48.59
N PRO A 11 -39.73 12.45 47.95
CA PRO A 11 -38.47 12.04 48.54
C PRO A 11 -37.60 13.25 48.90
N VAL A 12 -36.86 13.14 50.00
CA VAL A 12 -35.94 14.21 50.47
C VAL A 12 -34.55 13.64 50.54
N PHE A 13 -33.62 14.27 49.82
CA PHE A 13 -32.21 13.96 49.92
C PHE A 13 -31.64 14.50 51.23
N ARG A 14 -31.06 13.62 52.03
CA ARG A 14 -30.54 13.88 53.38
C ARG A 14 -29.01 13.97 53.44
N GLY A 15 -28.32 13.79 52.31
CA GLY A 15 -26.85 13.77 52.26
C GLY A 15 -26.28 12.39 52.56
N ALA A 16 -25.06 12.33 53.11
CA ALA A 16 -24.43 11.06 53.47
C ALA A 16 -25.17 10.37 54.62
N TYR A 17 -25.23 9.04 54.61
CA TYR A 17 -25.78 8.27 55.73
C TYR A 17 -24.94 8.49 57.00
N ASP A 18 -25.61 8.75 58.11
CA ASP A 18 -25.07 8.93 59.45
C ASP A 18 -25.86 8.05 60.42
N VAL A 19 -25.16 7.17 61.13
CA VAL A 19 -25.72 6.21 62.08
C VAL A 19 -26.49 6.87 63.22
N ALA A 20 -26.14 8.10 63.60
CA ALA A 20 -26.80 8.84 64.67
C ALA A 20 -28.07 9.59 64.21
N THR A 21 -28.32 9.66 62.91
CA THR A 21 -29.47 10.38 62.34
C THR A 21 -30.69 9.46 62.26
N ALA A 22 -31.84 9.96 62.71
CA ALA A 22 -33.13 9.32 62.46
C ALA A 22 -33.63 9.66 61.04
N TYR A 23 -33.88 8.63 60.25
CA TYR A 23 -34.41 8.70 58.90
C TYR A 23 -35.86 8.19 58.89
N VAL A 24 -36.69 8.82 58.06
CA VAL A 24 -38.07 8.40 57.82
C VAL A 24 -38.25 7.90 56.40
N VAL A 25 -39.37 7.22 56.14
CA VAL A 25 -39.71 6.74 54.80
C VAL A 25 -39.56 7.86 53.75
N ASP A 26 -39.00 7.51 52.60
CA ASP A 26 -38.64 8.36 51.47
C ASP A 26 -37.46 9.32 51.70
N ASP A 27 -36.72 9.20 52.80
CA ASP A 27 -35.40 9.83 52.92
C ASP A 27 -34.38 9.13 52.01
N ILE A 28 -33.64 9.91 51.23
CA ILE A 28 -32.59 9.41 50.35
C ILE A 28 -31.24 9.78 50.96
N VAL A 29 -30.34 8.80 51.06
CA VAL A 29 -28.96 9.01 51.54
C VAL A 29 -27.95 8.49 50.52
N THR A 30 -26.74 9.06 50.55
CA THR A 30 -25.57 8.48 49.87
C THR A 30 -24.72 7.68 50.84
N PHE A 31 -24.24 6.52 50.41
CA PHE A 31 -23.28 5.72 51.16
C PHE A 31 -22.47 4.84 50.20
N ASN A 32 -21.14 4.76 50.37
CA ASN A 32 -20.24 3.96 49.52
C ASN A 32 -20.43 4.18 48.00
N ASN A 33 -20.59 5.43 47.57
CA ASN A 33 -20.84 5.85 46.17
C ASN A 33 -22.16 5.32 45.57
N GLN A 34 -23.09 4.86 46.41
CA GLN A 34 -24.45 4.45 46.03
C GLN A 34 -25.48 5.37 46.68
N SER A 35 -26.70 5.36 46.16
CA SER A 35 -27.85 6.05 46.77
C SER A 35 -28.87 5.04 47.27
N PHE A 36 -29.40 5.27 48.47
CA PHE A 36 -30.40 4.43 49.12
C PHE A 36 -31.62 5.26 49.48
N ILE A 37 -32.80 4.64 49.44
CA ILE A 37 -34.05 5.23 49.94
C ILE A 37 -34.51 4.46 51.18
N CYS A 38 -34.84 5.19 52.23
CA CYS A 38 -35.39 4.65 53.47
C CYS A 38 -36.83 4.21 53.20
N ILE A 39 -37.15 2.93 53.44
CA ILE A 39 -38.46 2.33 53.20
C ILE A 39 -39.22 2.00 54.49
N LEU A 40 -38.52 2.04 55.63
CA LEU A 40 -39.09 1.96 56.98
C LEU A 40 -38.27 2.86 57.90
N ALA A 41 -38.93 3.57 58.82
CA ALA A 41 -38.27 4.49 59.75
C ALA A 41 -37.08 3.81 60.44
N SER A 42 -35.92 4.48 60.41
CA SER A 42 -34.63 3.86 60.73
C SER A 42 -33.74 4.81 61.52
N THR A 43 -33.05 4.30 62.53
CA THR A 43 -31.98 4.99 63.25
C THR A 43 -30.93 3.96 63.58
N GLY A 44 -29.68 4.20 63.20
CA GLY A 44 -28.59 3.27 63.45
C GLY A 44 -28.50 2.04 62.54
N ASN A 45 -29.53 1.72 61.74
CA ASN A 45 -29.50 0.54 60.85
C ASN A 45 -28.77 0.85 59.54
N ALA A 46 -27.77 0.01 59.21
CA ALA A 46 -26.94 0.14 58.02
C ALA A 46 -27.77 0.15 56.73
N THR A 47 -27.30 0.88 55.71
CA THR A 47 -27.98 0.96 54.40
C THR A 47 -28.05 -0.38 53.64
N THR A 48 -27.34 -1.41 54.11
CA THR A 48 -27.43 -2.79 53.58
C THR A 48 -28.58 -3.60 54.19
N ASP A 49 -29.23 -3.13 55.25
CA ASP A 49 -30.41 -3.79 55.82
C ASP A 49 -31.64 -3.49 54.95
N THR A 50 -32.06 -4.51 54.22
CA THR A 50 -33.17 -4.44 53.26
C THR A 50 -34.54 -4.28 53.91
N THR A 51 -34.64 -4.33 55.25
CA THR A 51 -35.86 -4.02 56.00
C THR A 51 -36.12 -2.52 56.04
N TYR A 52 -35.05 -1.72 56.11
CA TYR A 52 -35.12 -0.28 56.32
C TYR A 52 -34.71 0.51 55.09
N TRP A 53 -33.91 -0.07 54.19
CA TRP A 53 -33.33 0.61 53.05
C TRP A 53 -33.49 -0.18 51.76
N SER A 54 -33.70 0.52 50.65
CA SER A 54 -33.63 -0.04 49.30
C SER A 54 -32.60 0.74 48.47
N ILE A 55 -31.91 0.07 47.54
CA ILE A 55 -30.99 0.74 46.62
C ILE A 55 -31.83 1.57 45.65
N LEU A 56 -31.61 2.88 45.67
CA LEU A 56 -32.21 3.81 44.71
C LEU A 56 -31.36 3.89 43.43
N ALA A 57 -30.04 3.91 43.59
CA ALA A 57 -29.08 3.87 42.49
C ALA A 57 -27.80 3.14 42.91
N ALA A 58 -27.45 2.08 42.19
CA ALA A 58 -26.20 1.37 42.37
C ALA A 58 -25.02 2.18 41.83
N LYS A 59 -23.82 1.97 42.39
CA LYS A 59 -22.59 2.54 41.82
C LYS A 59 -22.27 1.85 40.50
N GLY A 60 -21.67 2.58 39.56
CA GLY A 60 -21.01 1.96 38.42
C GLY A 60 -19.89 1.02 38.88
N GLY A 61 -19.61 -0.02 38.08
CA GLY A 61 -18.40 -0.82 38.27
C GLY A 61 -17.18 -0.02 37.80
N ASP A 62 -16.09 -0.11 38.55
CA ASP A 62 -14.80 0.38 38.07
C ASP A 62 -14.30 -0.55 36.96
N VAL A 63 -13.62 0.02 35.95
CA VAL A 63 -12.99 -0.77 34.88
C VAL A 63 -11.65 -1.29 35.37
N THR A 64 -11.69 -2.22 36.32
CA THR A 64 -10.49 -2.77 36.97
C THR A 64 -9.73 -3.74 36.07
N GLN A 65 -10.32 -4.14 34.94
CA GLN A 65 -9.69 -5.07 33.99
C GLN A 65 -8.56 -4.42 33.18
N LEU A 66 -8.56 -3.09 32.99
CA LEU A 66 -7.49 -2.40 32.28
C LEU A 66 -6.34 -2.13 33.25
N THR A 67 -5.17 -2.71 32.96
CA THR A 67 -3.99 -2.64 33.84
C THR A 67 -2.83 -1.86 33.21
N THR A 68 -2.86 -1.70 31.89
CA THR A 68 -1.77 -1.11 31.10
C THR A 68 -2.32 -0.08 30.10
N HIS A 69 -1.52 0.93 29.78
CA HIS A 69 -1.83 1.86 28.70
C HIS A 69 -2.00 1.11 27.37
N GLY A 70 -3.08 1.43 26.65
CA GLY A 70 -3.40 0.78 25.37
C GLY A 70 -4.29 -0.45 25.50
N ASP A 71 -4.63 -0.89 26.71
CA ASP A 71 -5.64 -1.94 26.90
C ASP A 71 -7.01 -1.50 26.39
N LEU A 72 -7.78 -2.47 25.87
CA LEU A 72 -9.16 -2.28 25.46
C LEU A 72 -10.09 -3.19 26.26
N ILE A 73 -11.31 -2.71 26.53
CA ILE A 73 -12.40 -3.56 27.01
C ILE A 73 -13.12 -4.17 25.82
N ILE A 74 -13.25 -5.49 25.83
CA ILE A 74 -14.07 -6.25 24.88
C ILE A 74 -15.15 -7.02 25.63
N ARG A 75 -16.12 -7.54 24.88
CA ARG A 75 -17.01 -8.59 25.37
C ARG A 75 -16.62 -9.88 24.68
N ASP A 76 -16.12 -10.84 25.45
CA ASP A 76 -15.85 -12.20 24.98
C ASP A 76 -17.08 -13.11 25.19
N ALA A 77 -16.92 -14.41 24.90
CA ALA A 77 -17.97 -15.41 25.10
C ALA A 77 -18.46 -15.53 26.57
N SER A 78 -17.67 -15.08 27.55
CA SER A 78 -17.94 -15.16 28.99
C SER A 78 -18.40 -13.84 29.61
N GLY A 79 -18.21 -12.69 28.93
CA GLY A 79 -18.65 -11.38 29.40
C GLY A 79 -17.63 -10.28 29.13
N VAL A 80 -17.55 -9.30 30.04
CA VAL A 80 -16.59 -8.19 29.93
C VAL A 80 -15.18 -8.70 30.19
N ALA A 81 -14.30 -8.53 29.20
CA ALA A 81 -12.92 -9.01 29.24
C ALA A 81 -11.93 -7.92 28.80
N ARG A 82 -10.66 -8.13 29.13
CA ARG A 82 -9.55 -7.27 28.73
C ARG A 82 -8.90 -7.82 27.46
N LEU A 83 -8.80 -6.99 26.43
CA LEU A 83 -7.83 -7.19 25.35
C LEU A 83 -6.57 -6.39 25.72
N PRO A 84 -5.43 -7.05 26.02
CA PRO A 84 -4.19 -6.35 26.35
C PRO A 84 -3.75 -5.40 25.23
N ALA A 85 -2.96 -4.38 25.55
CA ALA A 85 -2.34 -3.52 24.54
C ALA A 85 -1.60 -4.31 23.45
N GLY A 86 -1.78 -3.90 22.19
CA GLY A 86 -1.08 -4.46 21.04
C GLY A 86 0.37 -3.97 20.96
N THR A 87 1.15 -4.63 20.10
CA THR A 87 2.51 -4.17 19.73
C THR A 87 2.43 -3.12 18.61
N SER A 88 3.47 -2.30 18.47
CA SER A 88 3.57 -1.33 17.36
C SER A 88 3.37 -2.00 16.01
N GLY A 89 2.55 -1.40 15.14
CA GLY A 89 2.19 -1.92 13.82
C GLY A 89 0.89 -2.71 13.80
N GLN A 90 0.48 -3.27 14.95
CA GLN A 90 -0.73 -4.08 15.00
C GLN A 90 -2.01 -3.25 14.90
N ILE A 91 -2.98 -3.82 14.20
CA ILE A 91 -4.34 -3.31 14.05
C ILE A 91 -5.34 -4.19 14.79
N LEU A 92 -6.49 -3.62 15.14
CA LEU A 92 -7.59 -4.39 15.70
C LEU A 92 -8.34 -5.11 14.58
N GLN A 93 -8.33 -6.44 14.61
CA GLN A 93 -9.01 -7.29 13.64
C GLN A 93 -10.24 -7.96 14.27
N THR A 94 -11.38 -7.88 13.58
CA THR A 94 -12.57 -8.68 13.92
C THR A 94 -12.39 -10.11 13.42
N GLN A 95 -12.80 -11.07 14.25
CA GLN A 95 -12.81 -12.50 13.90
C GLN A 95 -14.21 -12.97 13.43
N GLY A 96 -15.11 -12.03 13.10
CA GLY A 96 -16.48 -12.31 12.68
C GLY A 96 -17.47 -12.49 13.84
N THR A 97 -18.70 -12.92 13.52
CA THR A 97 -19.88 -12.92 14.41
C THR A 97 -19.73 -13.73 15.71
N SER A 98 -18.70 -14.56 15.84
CA SER A 98 -18.47 -15.39 17.04
C SER A 98 -17.01 -15.44 17.47
N GLY A 99 -16.18 -14.55 16.93
CA GLY A 99 -14.78 -14.47 17.30
C GLY A 99 -14.49 -13.13 17.98
N ASP A 100 -13.73 -13.20 19.07
CA ASP A 100 -13.33 -12.02 19.81
C ASP A 100 -12.34 -11.19 18.98
N PRO A 101 -12.43 -9.85 19.01
CA PRO A 101 -11.44 -9.00 18.36
C PRO A 101 -10.04 -9.26 18.92
N GLN A 102 -9.04 -9.27 18.05
CA GLN A 102 -7.64 -9.47 18.41
C GLN A 102 -6.74 -8.44 17.73
N TRP A 103 -5.54 -8.26 18.28
CA TRP A 103 -4.48 -7.55 17.56
C TRP A 103 -3.90 -8.45 16.49
N ALA A 104 -3.81 -7.95 15.27
CA ALA A 104 -3.19 -8.63 14.14
C ALA A 104 -2.25 -7.67 13.42
N ASP A 105 -1.22 -8.23 12.79
CA ASP A 105 -0.33 -7.48 11.92
C ASP A 105 -1.11 -6.97 10.70
N ASP A 106 -0.87 -5.73 10.26
CA ASP A 106 -1.62 -5.12 9.16
C ASP A 106 -1.13 -5.57 7.77
N GLY A 107 -0.07 -6.39 7.76
CA GLY A 107 0.59 -6.94 6.57
C GLY A 107 1.61 -5.98 5.96
N THR A 108 1.69 -4.74 6.44
CA THR A 108 2.65 -3.72 5.99
C THR A 108 4.01 -3.87 6.66
N GLU A 109 4.11 -4.64 7.74
CA GLU A 109 5.36 -5.01 8.40
C GLU A 109 6.29 -5.82 7.46
N THR A 110 5.76 -6.33 6.35
CA THR A 110 6.52 -7.02 5.31
C THR A 110 7.16 -6.08 4.27
N ILE A 111 6.77 -4.80 4.20
CA ILE A 111 7.41 -3.82 3.31
C ILE A 111 8.63 -3.21 4.02
N THR A 112 9.82 -3.73 3.74
CA THR A 112 11.05 -3.34 4.46
C THR A 112 11.96 -2.42 3.67
N THR A 113 11.78 -2.37 2.34
CA THR A 113 12.66 -1.62 1.43
C THR A 113 11.86 -0.72 0.49
N GLN A 114 12.43 0.44 0.14
CA GLN A 114 11.86 1.32 -0.88
C GLN A 114 11.69 0.57 -2.20
N GLY A 115 10.49 0.67 -2.79
CA GLY A 115 10.15 0.03 -4.06
C GLY A 115 9.55 -1.37 -3.91
N ASP A 116 9.42 -1.89 -2.69
CA ASP A 116 8.64 -3.09 -2.42
C ASP A 116 7.15 -2.90 -2.77
N LEU A 117 6.51 -4.00 -3.20
CA LEU A 117 5.09 -4.05 -3.50
C LEU A 117 4.42 -5.14 -2.67
N LEU A 118 3.17 -4.89 -2.24
CA LEU A 118 2.30 -5.93 -1.68
C LEU A 118 1.44 -6.55 -2.76
N TYR A 119 1.26 -7.86 -2.70
CA TYR A 119 0.33 -8.61 -3.53
C TYR A 119 -0.39 -9.69 -2.70
N ARG A 120 -1.46 -10.29 -3.24
CA ARG A 120 -2.09 -11.47 -2.63
C ARG A 120 -1.65 -12.72 -3.36
N ASP A 121 -1.16 -13.71 -2.61
CA ASP A 121 -0.89 -15.06 -3.12
C ASP A 121 -1.98 -16.05 -2.67
N GLY A 122 -1.73 -17.35 -2.85
CA GLY A 122 -2.66 -18.40 -2.45
C GLY A 122 -2.88 -18.55 -0.94
N SER A 123 -2.05 -17.91 -0.10
CA SER A 123 -2.09 -18.01 1.37
C SER A 123 -2.45 -16.70 2.05
N GLY A 124 -2.27 -15.54 1.40
CA GLY A 124 -2.59 -14.25 2.00
C GLY A 124 -1.89 -13.08 1.32
N ILE A 125 -1.60 -12.04 2.10
CA ILE A 125 -0.77 -10.91 1.65
C ILE A 125 0.69 -11.35 1.65
N ALA A 126 1.39 -11.10 0.56
CA ALA A 126 2.81 -11.38 0.37
C ALA A 126 3.53 -10.13 -0.15
N ARG A 127 4.83 -10.07 0.11
CA ARG A 127 5.71 -8.99 -0.34
C ARG A 127 6.49 -9.43 -1.58
N LEU A 128 6.40 -8.63 -2.63
CA LEU A 128 7.32 -8.68 -3.77
C LEU A 128 8.40 -7.60 -3.54
N GLY A 129 9.64 -8.03 -3.28
CA GLY A 129 10.74 -7.10 -3.06
C GLY A 129 11.02 -6.22 -4.28
N ALA A 130 11.60 -5.04 -4.10
CA ALA A 130 11.89 -4.10 -5.18
C ALA A 130 12.63 -4.73 -6.39
N GLY A 131 12.21 -4.36 -7.60
CA GLY A 131 12.84 -4.80 -8.84
C GLY A 131 14.14 -4.04 -9.16
N SER A 132 14.97 -4.63 -10.01
CA SER A 132 16.11 -3.96 -10.63
C SER A 132 15.67 -2.96 -11.70
N ALA A 133 16.53 -1.98 -12.01
CA ALA A 133 16.29 -1.02 -13.09
C ALA A 133 15.98 -1.73 -14.42
N GLY A 134 14.94 -1.27 -15.12
CA GLY A 134 14.48 -1.86 -16.39
C GLY A 134 13.59 -3.10 -16.25
N GLN A 135 13.35 -3.58 -15.02
CA GLN A 135 12.35 -4.61 -14.79
C GLN A 135 10.93 -4.02 -14.79
N VAL A 136 9.98 -4.83 -15.24
CA VAL A 136 8.55 -4.54 -15.22
C VAL A 136 7.83 -5.60 -14.40
N LEU A 137 6.68 -5.24 -13.85
CA LEU A 137 5.81 -6.20 -13.16
C LEU A 137 5.14 -7.08 -14.21
N VAL A 138 5.33 -8.39 -14.08
CA VAL A 138 4.75 -9.40 -14.98
C VAL A 138 3.75 -10.24 -14.21
N THR A 139 2.57 -10.45 -14.79
CA THR A 139 1.61 -11.46 -14.33
C THR A 139 1.92 -12.79 -15.03
N GLY A 140 2.00 -13.88 -14.27
CA GLY A 140 2.08 -15.23 -14.82
C GLY A 140 0.72 -15.77 -15.32
N GLY A 141 -0.32 -14.94 -15.32
CA GLY A 141 -1.69 -15.34 -15.62
C GLY A 141 -2.46 -15.79 -14.38
N ALA A 142 -3.61 -16.44 -14.61
CA ALA A 142 -4.47 -16.90 -13.52
C ALA A 142 -3.74 -17.87 -12.59
N SER A 143 -3.90 -17.67 -11.27
CA SER A 143 -3.28 -18.49 -10.22
C SER A 143 -1.76 -18.42 -10.12
N ALA A 144 -1.09 -17.53 -10.86
CA ALA A 144 0.33 -17.27 -10.73
C ALA A 144 0.59 -15.98 -9.95
N ASN A 145 1.62 -16.01 -9.10
CA ASN A 145 2.07 -14.81 -8.39
C ASN A 145 2.70 -13.81 -9.38
N PRO A 146 2.52 -12.49 -9.17
CA PRO A 146 3.26 -11.50 -9.92
C PRO A 146 4.76 -11.58 -9.61
N SER A 147 5.60 -11.29 -10.60
CA SER A 147 7.06 -11.26 -10.45
C SER A 147 7.67 -10.15 -11.28
N TRP A 148 8.91 -9.78 -10.97
CA TRP A 148 9.67 -8.88 -11.83
C TRP A 148 10.23 -9.64 -13.02
N GLY A 149 9.95 -9.14 -14.21
CA GLY A 149 10.50 -9.65 -15.46
C GLY A 149 11.21 -8.56 -16.25
N THR A 150 11.94 -8.95 -17.29
CA THR A 150 12.49 -8.03 -18.27
C THR A 150 11.36 -7.42 -19.10
N GLY A 151 11.29 -6.09 -19.20
CA GLY A 151 10.35 -5.44 -20.11
C GLY A 151 10.75 -5.67 -21.56
N THR A 152 9.82 -6.19 -22.38
CA THR A 152 9.93 -6.17 -23.84
C THR A 152 9.30 -4.88 -24.34
N HIS A 153 9.96 -3.75 -24.11
CA HIS A 153 9.56 -2.48 -24.70
C HIS A 153 10.72 -1.95 -25.54
N ILE A 154 10.38 -1.31 -26.66
CA ILE A 154 11.38 -0.59 -27.45
C ILE A 154 11.62 0.73 -26.75
N ASN A 155 12.86 0.96 -26.30
CA ASN A 155 13.22 2.21 -25.65
C ASN A 155 13.80 3.20 -26.67
N TYR A 156 12.94 4.05 -27.23
CA TYR A 156 13.35 5.05 -28.21
C TYR A 156 14.14 6.19 -27.55
N THR A 157 15.35 6.41 -28.03
CA THR A 157 16.19 7.55 -27.65
C THR A 157 16.16 8.60 -28.75
N VAL A 158 15.84 9.85 -28.41
CA VAL A 158 15.95 10.97 -29.37
C VAL A 158 17.41 11.42 -29.44
N ILE A 159 17.98 11.44 -30.64
CA ILE A 159 19.35 11.92 -30.91
C ILE A 159 19.33 13.02 -31.96
N SER A 160 20.26 13.98 -31.87
CA SER A 160 20.36 15.12 -32.81
C SER A 160 21.80 15.42 -33.26
N THR A 161 22.75 14.59 -32.87
CA THR A 161 24.17 14.71 -33.19
C THR A 161 24.75 13.34 -33.51
N ALA A 162 25.96 13.32 -34.08
CA ALA A 162 26.66 12.08 -34.39
C ALA A 162 26.70 11.14 -33.18
N THR A 163 26.32 9.89 -33.39
CA THR A 163 26.15 8.88 -32.33
C THR A 163 26.58 7.52 -32.84
N THR A 164 27.24 6.71 -32.01
CA THR A 164 27.48 5.29 -32.30
C THR A 164 26.31 4.48 -31.74
N ALA A 165 25.60 3.78 -32.61
CA ALA A 165 24.52 2.89 -32.23
C ALA A 165 25.05 1.66 -31.47
N VAL A 166 24.22 1.12 -30.59
CA VAL A 166 24.45 -0.16 -29.91
C VAL A 166 23.46 -1.21 -30.43
N SER A 167 23.81 -2.49 -30.35
CA SER A 167 22.88 -3.57 -30.70
C SER A 167 21.61 -3.49 -29.83
N GLY A 168 20.45 -3.65 -30.46
CA GLY A 168 19.12 -3.47 -29.85
C GLY A 168 18.69 -2.02 -29.67
N GLY A 169 19.52 -1.05 -30.05
CA GLY A 169 19.22 0.38 -29.92
C GLY A 169 18.08 0.82 -30.83
N ALA A 170 17.24 1.74 -30.33
CA ALA A 170 16.17 2.36 -31.11
C ALA A 170 16.29 3.88 -31.03
N TYR A 171 16.39 4.53 -32.19
CA TYR A 171 16.75 5.94 -32.29
C TYR A 171 15.69 6.72 -33.05
N ILE A 172 15.20 7.80 -32.45
CA ILE A 172 14.49 8.86 -33.14
C ILE A 172 15.54 9.89 -33.54
N CYS A 173 15.89 9.91 -34.81
CA CYS A 173 16.92 10.78 -35.35
C CYS A 173 16.33 12.13 -35.72
N ASN A 174 16.64 13.15 -34.92
CA ASN A 174 16.18 14.52 -35.13
C ASN A 174 17.19 15.30 -35.98
N THR A 175 16.97 15.34 -37.30
CA THR A 175 17.81 16.11 -38.23
C THR A 175 17.28 17.53 -38.51
N THR A 176 16.37 18.06 -37.68
CA THR A 176 15.79 19.42 -37.87
C THR A 176 16.85 20.52 -38.00
N ALA A 177 17.92 20.45 -37.21
CA ALA A 177 18.99 21.44 -37.24
C ALA A 177 19.98 21.21 -38.40
N ALA A 178 20.43 19.96 -38.59
CA ALA A 178 21.34 19.55 -39.65
C ALA A 178 21.31 18.01 -39.81
N GLY A 179 21.75 17.53 -40.96
CA GLY A 179 22.07 16.11 -41.14
C GLY A 179 23.27 15.70 -40.28
N PHE A 180 23.28 14.44 -39.82
CA PHE A 180 24.38 13.89 -39.01
C PHE A 180 24.55 12.40 -39.28
N THR A 181 25.61 11.80 -38.71
CA THR A 181 25.93 10.38 -38.88
C THR A 181 25.51 9.55 -37.67
N LEU A 182 24.70 8.52 -37.87
CA LEU A 182 24.52 7.42 -36.92
C LEU A 182 25.44 6.27 -37.35
N THR A 183 26.51 6.03 -36.60
CA THR A 183 27.48 4.96 -36.91
C THR A 183 26.98 3.64 -36.35
N LEU A 184 26.94 2.59 -37.16
CA LEU A 184 26.50 1.24 -36.74
C LEU A 184 27.45 0.61 -35.71
N PRO A 185 27.00 -0.40 -34.93
CA PRO A 185 27.85 -1.11 -33.97
C PRO A 185 29.12 -1.71 -34.58
N ASN A 186 30.23 -1.65 -33.85
CA ASN A 186 31.46 -2.38 -34.18
C ASN A 186 31.32 -3.87 -33.83
N ASN A 187 31.91 -4.75 -34.65
CA ASN A 187 31.91 -6.20 -34.44
C ASN A 187 30.52 -6.80 -34.19
N PRO A 188 29.53 -6.55 -35.06
CA PRO A 188 28.19 -7.08 -34.83
C PRO A 188 28.16 -8.61 -34.87
N ALA A 189 27.32 -9.20 -34.01
CA ALA A 189 26.98 -10.62 -34.04
C ALA A 189 25.70 -10.86 -34.86
N ASP A 190 25.50 -12.09 -35.35
CA ASP A 190 24.29 -12.42 -36.12
C ASP A 190 23.01 -12.05 -35.35
N ASN A 191 22.11 -11.32 -36.01
CA ASN A 191 20.87 -10.73 -35.47
C ASN A 191 21.01 -9.49 -34.58
N ASP A 192 22.21 -8.92 -34.45
CA ASP A 192 22.33 -7.55 -33.95
C ASP A 192 21.51 -6.61 -34.83
N HIS A 193 20.79 -5.69 -34.21
CA HIS A 193 19.88 -4.81 -34.93
C HIS A 193 19.84 -3.39 -34.36
N VAL A 194 19.43 -2.44 -35.20
CA VAL A 194 19.23 -1.04 -34.85
C VAL A 194 17.94 -0.56 -35.50
N LEU A 195 17.04 0.05 -34.71
CA LEU A 195 15.83 0.71 -35.21
C LEU A 195 16.10 2.20 -35.39
N ILE A 196 15.70 2.73 -36.55
CA ILE A 196 15.97 4.12 -36.94
C ILE A 196 14.67 4.74 -37.43
N ILE A 197 14.31 5.90 -36.89
CA ILE A 197 13.09 6.62 -37.22
C ILE A 197 13.38 8.10 -37.43
N ASP A 198 12.89 8.65 -38.53
CA ASP A 198 12.72 10.08 -38.74
C ASP A 198 11.44 10.57 -38.04
N GLY A 199 11.52 10.77 -36.73
CA GLY A 199 10.34 11.20 -35.95
C GLY A 199 9.91 12.64 -36.23
N PHE A 200 10.74 13.42 -36.93
CA PHE A 200 10.52 14.85 -37.16
C PHE A 200 10.23 15.18 -38.63
N GLY A 201 10.32 14.20 -39.54
CA GLY A 201 9.97 14.36 -40.95
C GLY A 201 10.99 15.17 -41.75
N GLN A 202 12.27 15.09 -41.40
CA GLN A 202 13.32 15.97 -41.93
C GLN A 202 14.39 15.28 -42.77
N PHE A 203 14.35 13.95 -42.93
CA PHE A 203 15.38 13.22 -43.67
C PHE A 203 15.53 13.68 -45.14
N LEU A 204 14.49 14.17 -45.79
CA LEU A 204 14.57 14.69 -47.17
C LEU A 204 15.32 16.03 -47.26
N THR A 205 15.26 16.85 -46.20
CA THR A 205 15.89 18.17 -46.18
C THR A 205 17.29 18.10 -45.59
N ASN A 206 17.42 17.37 -44.49
CA ASN A 206 18.63 17.16 -43.72
C ASN A 206 18.78 15.65 -43.52
N ASN A 207 19.46 14.99 -44.46
CA ASN A 207 19.56 13.54 -44.48
C ASN A 207 20.29 13.00 -43.25
N LEU A 208 19.86 11.85 -42.77
CA LEU A 208 20.66 11.05 -41.84
C LEU A 208 21.63 10.19 -42.65
N THR A 209 22.91 10.21 -42.30
CA THR A 209 23.88 9.25 -42.80
C THR A 209 24.00 8.08 -41.82
N ILE A 210 23.80 6.87 -42.30
CA ILE A 210 24.06 5.65 -41.54
C ILE A 210 25.49 5.23 -41.90
N GLY A 211 26.39 5.51 -40.96
CA GLY A 211 27.82 5.31 -41.11
C GLY A 211 28.23 3.88 -40.81
N ARG A 212 29.16 3.35 -41.60
CA ARG A 212 29.83 2.09 -41.28
C ARG A 212 30.77 2.26 -40.08
N ALA A 213 30.81 1.24 -39.23
CA ALA A 213 31.70 1.20 -38.08
C ALA A 213 33.18 0.98 -38.52
N ALA A 214 34.13 1.03 -37.59
CA ALA A 214 35.56 0.92 -37.91
C ALA A 214 35.95 -0.39 -38.63
N ASN A 215 35.23 -1.48 -38.36
CA ASN A 215 35.42 -2.78 -39.03
C ASN A 215 34.67 -2.90 -40.37
N ALA A 216 33.93 -1.85 -40.76
CA ALA A 216 33.39 -1.64 -42.08
C ALA A 216 32.53 -2.78 -42.64
N GLU A 217 31.57 -3.29 -41.88
CA GLU A 217 30.56 -4.22 -42.44
C GLU A 217 29.77 -3.55 -43.56
N ASN A 218 29.40 -4.31 -44.60
CA ASN A 218 28.61 -3.77 -45.71
C ASN A 218 27.20 -3.39 -45.24
N ILE A 219 26.61 -2.37 -45.85
CA ILE A 219 25.21 -1.98 -45.62
C ILE A 219 24.45 -2.21 -46.92
N ALA A 220 23.37 -2.99 -46.87
CA ALA A 220 22.57 -3.40 -48.01
C ALA A 220 23.43 -3.99 -49.17
N GLY A 221 24.46 -4.77 -48.81
CA GLY A 221 25.39 -5.37 -49.77
C GLY A 221 26.46 -4.43 -50.34
N ALA A 222 26.48 -3.16 -49.93
CA ALA A 222 27.45 -2.16 -50.40
C ALA A 222 28.49 -1.79 -49.34
N ALA A 223 29.73 -1.61 -49.78
CA ALA A 223 30.82 -1.10 -48.95
C ALA A 223 30.80 0.44 -48.89
N SER A 224 29.65 1.02 -48.58
CA SER A 224 29.43 2.47 -48.48
C SER A 224 28.42 2.78 -47.37
N ASP A 225 28.42 4.02 -46.91
CA ASP A 225 27.38 4.50 -45.99
C ASP A 225 26.01 4.49 -46.68
N LEU A 226 24.96 4.33 -45.90
CA LEU A 226 23.57 4.44 -46.36
C LEU A 226 23.06 5.84 -46.03
N VAL A 227 22.46 6.51 -47.01
CA VAL A 227 21.80 7.81 -46.80
C VAL A 227 20.31 7.56 -46.65
N ALA A 228 19.72 8.00 -45.55
CA ALA A 228 18.28 8.03 -45.38
C ALA A 228 17.76 9.43 -45.74
N ASP A 229 17.01 9.51 -46.84
CA ASP A 229 16.60 10.74 -47.52
C ASP A 229 15.08 10.84 -47.71
N THR A 230 14.32 9.96 -47.08
CA THR A 230 12.87 9.92 -47.17
C THR A 230 12.27 10.39 -45.86
N ASN A 231 11.43 11.43 -45.90
CA ASN A 231 10.74 11.95 -44.71
C ASN A 231 9.90 10.87 -44.05
N TYR A 232 9.89 10.87 -42.71
CA TYR A 232 9.17 9.90 -41.88
C TYR A 232 9.57 8.44 -42.12
N ALA A 233 10.75 8.19 -42.68
CA ALA A 233 11.28 6.85 -42.81
C ALA A 233 11.43 6.20 -41.42
N ALA A 234 10.94 4.96 -41.30
CA ALA A 234 11.13 4.11 -40.14
C ALA A 234 11.55 2.72 -40.63
N PHE A 235 12.72 2.26 -40.21
CA PHE A 235 13.28 1.00 -40.67
C PHE A 235 14.20 0.37 -39.63
N ARG A 236 14.46 -0.92 -39.79
CA ARG A 236 15.42 -1.66 -38.98
C ARG A 236 16.55 -2.15 -39.86
N LEU A 237 17.78 -1.92 -39.41
CA LEU A 237 18.96 -2.60 -39.92
C LEU A 237 19.26 -3.80 -39.02
N THR A 238 19.42 -4.97 -39.62
CA THR A 238 19.82 -6.20 -38.92
C THR A 238 21.09 -6.74 -39.55
N TYR A 239 22.13 -6.97 -38.75
CA TYR A 239 23.34 -7.64 -39.19
C TYR A 239 23.07 -9.13 -39.35
N LYS A 240 23.55 -9.69 -40.47
CA LYS A 240 23.36 -11.10 -40.80
C LYS A 240 24.67 -11.79 -41.13
N PHE A 241 24.94 -12.84 -40.37
CA PHE A 241 26.05 -13.75 -40.59
C PHE A 241 25.54 -15.19 -40.47
N ASP A 242 25.58 -15.93 -41.57
CA ASP A 242 25.22 -17.34 -41.56
C ASP A 242 26.38 -18.15 -41.02
N VAL A 243 26.25 -18.62 -39.78
CA VAL A 243 27.24 -19.42 -39.08
C VAL A 243 27.49 -20.79 -39.74
N ALA A 244 26.51 -21.35 -40.45
CA ALA A 244 26.64 -22.66 -41.07
C ALA A 244 27.50 -22.59 -42.35
N THR A 245 27.35 -21.50 -43.12
CA THR A 245 28.10 -21.28 -44.37
C THR A 245 29.28 -20.31 -44.21
N SER A 246 29.44 -19.70 -43.04
CA SER A 246 30.38 -18.60 -42.79
C SER A 246 30.19 -17.42 -43.75
N THR A 247 28.94 -17.17 -44.17
CA THR A 247 28.61 -16.11 -45.11
C THR A 247 28.23 -14.84 -44.37
N ASN A 248 28.96 -13.76 -44.62
CA ASN A 248 28.64 -12.42 -44.12
C ASN A 248 27.78 -11.66 -45.13
N TYR A 249 26.54 -11.35 -44.77
CA TYR A 249 25.63 -10.55 -45.57
C TYR A 249 25.67 -9.05 -45.23
N GLY A 250 26.37 -8.68 -44.16
CA GLY A 250 26.41 -7.33 -43.63
C GLY A 250 25.09 -6.92 -42.97
N TRP A 251 24.86 -5.61 -42.91
CA TRP A 251 23.63 -5.00 -42.42
C TRP A 251 22.56 -4.97 -43.50
N LEU A 252 21.42 -5.59 -43.25
CA LEU A 252 20.28 -5.65 -44.18
C LEU A 252 19.13 -4.78 -43.67
N LEU A 253 18.41 -4.12 -44.59
CA LEU A 253 17.10 -3.53 -44.27
C LEU A 253 16.07 -4.66 -44.06
N THR A 254 15.37 -4.61 -42.93
CA THR A 254 14.46 -5.67 -42.44
C THR A 254 13.27 -5.11 -41.67
#